data_AF-A0A945VUL9-F1
#
_entry.id   AF-A0A945VUL9-F1
#
_cell.length_a   1.000
_cell.length_b   1.000
_cell.length_c   1.000
_cell.angle_alpha   90.00
_cell.angle_beta   90.00
_cell.angle_gamma   90.00
#
_symmetry.space_group_name_H-M   'P 1'
#
loop_
_entity.id
_entity.type
_entity.pdbx_description
1 polymer ?
#
loop_
_entity_poly.entity_id
_entity_poly.type
_entity_poly.pdbx_seq_one_letter_code
_entity_poly.pdbx_strand_id
1 'polypeptide(L)'
;MLLFSFGCSTNPEITTKSTAPYRVGEWLPSDQQTLDQSAKALVQRTKASEKPLLPVVQEFKELIENDPELFMLFNQMFDQIPDSPKFKNDPTGNPQIQDYQHMLKLINQTLTAAPEFNQTGLVGFPINAAIDWPMGTPAGTSAFLNEKVNLQLKKILDQWAVFLSSKESRHVLN
;
A
#
# COMPACT_ATOMS: atom_id res chain seq x y z
N MET A 1 -20.35 22.71 58.47
CA MET A 1 -19.42 21.82 57.76
C MET A 1 -20.25 20.90 56.87
N LEU A 2 -19.93 20.89 55.57
CA LEU A 2 -20.59 20.20 54.45
C LEU A 2 -20.77 18.69 54.75
N LEU A 3 -21.75 17.95 54.20
CA LEU A 3 -21.90 17.61 52.79
C LEU A 3 -23.30 17.03 52.49
N PHE A 4 -23.84 17.41 51.33
CA PHE A 4 -25.05 16.87 50.71
C PHE A 4 -24.85 15.41 50.27
N SER A 5 -25.83 14.54 50.58
CA SER A 5 -26.06 13.29 49.85
C SER A 5 -27.20 13.51 48.86
N PHE A 6 -26.93 13.33 47.58
CA PHE A 6 -27.95 13.05 46.58
C PHE A 6 -27.47 11.88 45.73
N GLY A 7 -28.18 10.76 45.87
CA GLY A 7 -28.14 9.70 44.88
C GLY A 7 -28.80 10.19 43.60
N CYS A 8 -28.16 9.91 42.46
CA CYS A 8 -28.75 10.11 41.15
C CYS A 8 -28.68 8.81 40.34
N SER A 9 -29.84 8.53 39.74
CA SER A 9 -30.23 7.37 38.97
C SER A 9 -29.33 7.12 37.76
N THR A 10 -29.10 5.85 37.44
CA THR A 10 -28.37 5.40 36.25
C THR A 10 -29.16 5.76 34.98
N ASN A 11 -28.59 6.61 34.14
CA ASN A 11 -29.03 6.81 32.77
C ASN A 11 -27.96 6.20 31.83
N PRO A 12 -28.29 5.27 30.93
CA PRO A 12 -27.31 4.76 29.99
C PRO A 12 -27.11 5.77 28.85
N GLU A 13 -25.97 6.45 28.85
CA GLU A 13 -25.53 7.21 27.67
C GLU A 13 -25.20 6.23 26.54
N ILE A 14 -26.11 6.15 25.56
CA ILE A 14 -25.84 5.55 24.25
C ILE A 14 -24.87 6.51 23.55
N THR A 15 -23.58 6.19 23.56
CA THR A 15 -22.59 6.86 22.73
C THR A 15 -22.81 6.42 21.28
N THR A 16 -23.60 7.20 20.54
CA THR A 16 -23.75 7.06 19.09
C THR A 16 -22.40 7.32 18.45
N LYS A 17 -21.78 6.26 17.93
CA LYS A 17 -20.56 6.30 17.13
C LYS A 17 -20.84 7.19 15.92
N SER A 18 -20.27 8.40 15.91
CA SER A 18 -20.37 9.33 14.78
C SER A 18 -19.71 8.69 13.57
N THR A 19 -20.52 8.15 12.66
CA THR A 19 -20.08 7.76 11.32
C THR A 19 -19.79 9.02 10.52
N ALA A 20 -18.53 9.22 10.15
CA ALA A 20 -18.14 10.27 9.22
C ALA A 20 -19.04 10.22 7.96
N PRO A 21 -19.43 11.37 7.38
CA PRO A 21 -20.39 11.46 6.28
C PRO A 21 -19.91 10.83 4.95
N TYR A 22 -18.69 10.31 4.91
CA TYR A 22 -18.12 9.57 3.80
C TYR A 22 -17.22 8.44 4.34
N ARG A 23 -17.26 7.29 3.68
CA ARG A 23 -16.29 6.20 3.92
C ARG A 23 -15.04 6.50 3.10
N VAL A 24 -13.92 6.69 3.77
CA VAL A 24 -12.60 6.67 3.13
C VAL A 24 -12.38 5.23 2.64
N GLY A 25 -12.30 4.99 1.32
CA GLY A 25 -12.08 3.64 0.76
C GLY A 25 -12.92 3.23 -0.46
N GLU A 26 -13.82 4.06 -1.00
CA GLU A 26 -14.62 3.71 -2.20
C GLU A 26 -13.86 3.91 -3.54
N TRP A 27 -12.54 4.01 -3.52
CA TRP A 27 -11.70 4.04 -4.72
C TRP A 27 -11.54 2.65 -5.37
N LEU A 28 -12.14 1.61 -4.78
CA LEU A 28 -12.07 0.24 -5.25
C LEU A 28 -13.34 -0.14 -6.05
N PRO A 29 -13.20 -0.51 -7.32
CA PRO A 29 -14.32 -0.84 -8.19
C PRO A 29 -14.96 -2.19 -7.84
N SER A 30 -16.24 -2.35 -8.17
CA SER A 30 -17.05 -3.52 -7.79
C SER A 30 -16.74 -4.79 -8.60
N ASP A 31 -16.01 -4.68 -9.72
CA ASP A 31 -15.66 -5.82 -10.59
C ASP A 31 -14.26 -6.36 -10.27
N GLN A 32 -14.21 -7.38 -9.40
CA GLN A 32 -12.97 -7.98 -8.94
C GLN A 32 -12.31 -8.92 -9.97
N GLN A 33 -13.03 -9.42 -10.98
CA GLN A 33 -12.50 -10.47 -11.86
C GLN A 33 -11.39 -9.98 -12.80
N THR A 34 -11.46 -8.74 -13.27
CA THR A 34 -10.43 -8.15 -14.13
C THR A 34 -9.23 -7.66 -13.32
N LEU A 35 -9.45 -7.19 -12.08
CA LEU A 35 -8.38 -6.85 -11.13
C LEU A 35 -7.51 -8.06 -10.80
N ASP A 36 -8.20 -9.16 -10.52
CA ASP A 36 -7.60 -10.45 -10.25
C ASP A 36 -6.61 -10.85 -11.34
N GLN A 37 -6.95 -10.70 -12.62
CA GLN A 37 -6.14 -11.25 -13.71
C GLN A 37 -4.83 -10.48 -13.94
N SER A 38 -4.87 -9.14 -14.03
CA SER A 38 -3.67 -8.33 -14.29
C SER A 38 -2.71 -8.35 -13.11
N ALA A 39 -3.24 -8.29 -11.88
CA ALA A 39 -2.40 -8.35 -10.70
C ALA A 39 -1.95 -9.78 -10.36
N LYS A 40 -2.74 -10.83 -10.67
CA LYS A 40 -2.25 -12.23 -10.60
C LYS A 40 -1.10 -12.42 -11.56
N ALA A 41 -1.19 -11.87 -12.77
CA ALA A 41 -0.09 -11.92 -13.73
C ALA A 41 1.17 -11.21 -13.21
N LEU A 42 1.04 -10.07 -12.52
CA LEU A 42 2.16 -9.35 -11.91
C LEU A 42 2.77 -10.14 -10.74
N VAL A 43 1.96 -10.58 -9.77
CA VAL A 43 2.43 -11.33 -8.58
C VAL A 43 3.07 -12.67 -8.97
N GLN A 44 2.49 -13.39 -9.95
CA GLN A 44 3.09 -14.62 -10.48
C GLN A 44 4.43 -14.34 -11.19
N ARG A 45 4.54 -13.23 -11.93
CA ARG A 45 5.83 -12.79 -12.48
C ARG A 45 6.81 -12.37 -11.37
N THR A 46 6.35 -11.85 -10.23
CA THR A 46 7.21 -11.50 -9.07
C THR A 46 7.81 -12.73 -8.41
N LYS A 47 7.05 -13.81 -8.26
CA LYS A 47 7.57 -15.09 -7.72
C LYS A 47 8.55 -15.78 -8.68
N ALA A 48 8.47 -15.49 -9.98
CA ALA A 48 9.26 -16.16 -11.02
C ALA A 48 10.53 -15.41 -11.47
N SER A 49 10.77 -14.17 -11.03
CA SER A 49 11.89 -13.36 -11.55
C SER A 49 12.92 -13.00 -10.48
N GLU A 50 14.11 -13.56 -10.56
CA GLU A 50 15.34 -13.08 -9.88
C GLU A 50 15.97 -11.88 -10.62
N LYS A 51 15.14 -10.99 -11.18
CA LYS A 51 15.67 -9.82 -11.88
C LYS A 51 16.41 -8.93 -10.88
N PRO A 52 17.61 -8.43 -11.22
CA PRO A 52 18.29 -7.43 -10.41
C PRO A 52 17.37 -6.24 -10.12
N LEU A 53 17.53 -5.64 -8.95
CA LEU A 53 16.84 -4.40 -8.62
C LEU A 53 17.38 -3.27 -9.50
N LEU A 54 16.47 -2.47 -10.04
CA LEU A 54 16.81 -1.20 -10.67
C LEU A 54 17.53 -0.30 -9.67
N PRO A 55 18.47 0.56 -10.10
CA PRO A 55 19.26 1.39 -9.18
C PRO A 55 18.40 2.15 -8.15
N VAL A 56 17.29 2.77 -8.56
CA VAL A 56 16.42 3.52 -7.63
C VAL A 56 15.71 2.64 -6.59
N VAL A 57 15.49 1.36 -6.90
CA VAL A 57 14.87 0.41 -5.96
C VAL A 57 15.93 -0.16 -5.03
N GLN A 58 17.14 -0.37 -5.54
CA GLN A 58 18.30 -0.74 -4.74
C GLN A 58 18.64 0.35 -3.72
N GLU A 59 18.65 1.62 -4.13
CA GLU A 59 18.78 2.77 -3.21
C GLU A 59 17.72 2.76 -2.12
N PHE A 60 16.47 2.40 -2.45
CA PHE A 60 15.40 2.35 -1.45
C PHE A 60 15.60 1.20 -0.45
N LYS A 61 16.04 0.04 -0.94
CA LYS A 61 16.45 -1.08 -0.08
C LYS A 61 17.55 -0.66 0.88
N GLU A 62 18.58 -0.01 0.38
CA GLU A 62 19.72 0.47 1.18
C GLU A 62 19.30 1.54 2.19
N LEU A 63 18.39 2.45 1.82
CA LEU A 63 17.83 3.43 2.76
C LEU A 63 17.10 2.73 3.91
N ILE A 64 16.28 1.73 3.62
CA ILE A 64 15.55 0.95 4.64
C ILE A 64 16.53 0.20 5.55
N GLU A 65 17.54 -0.46 4.98
CA GLU A 65 18.41 -1.37 5.73
C GLU A 65 19.53 -0.68 6.50
N ASN A 66 19.97 0.52 6.08
CA ASN A 66 21.04 1.26 6.74
C ASN A 66 20.52 2.26 7.79
N ASP A 67 19.21 2.47 7.89
CA ASP A 67 18.58 3.31 8.92
C ASP A 67 17.82 2.40 9.91
N PRO A 68 18.26 2.26 11.17
CA PRO A 68 17.65 1.33 12.13
C PRO A 68 16.16 1.60 12.41
N GLU A 69 15.74 2.86 12.37
CA GLU A 69 14.34 3.23 12.58
C GLU A 69 13.51 2.79 11.39
N LEU A 70 13.97 3.08 10.16
CA LEU A 70 13.27 2.64 8.95
C LEU A 70 13.25 1.11 8.85
N PHE A 71 14.36 0.43 9.15
CA PHE A 71 14.41 -1.02 9.14
C PHE A 71 13.35 -1.61 10.07
N MET A 72 13.24 -1.09 11.30
CA MET A 72 12.22 -1.51 12.25
C MET A 72 10.80 -1.24 11.71
N LEU A 73 10.52 -0.03 11.23
CA LEU A 73 9.20 0.36 10.76
C LEU A 73 8.74 -0.46 9.55
N PHE A 74 9.64 -0.73 8.59
CA PHE A 74 9.33 -1.50 7.39
C PHE A 74 9.11 -2.99 7.66
N ASN A 75 9.67 -3.55 8.73
CA ASN A 75 9.28 -4.89 9.19
C ASN A 75 7.93 -4.84 9.91
N GLN A 76 7.79 -3.94 10.90
CA GLN A 76 6.59 -3.84 11.72
C GLN A 76 5.33 -3.51 10.93
N MET A 77 5.41 -2.72 9.86
CA MET A 77 4.22 -2.35 9.10
C MET A 77 3.53 -3.53 8.42
N PHE A 78 4.24 -4.64 8.18
CA PHE A 78 3.62 -5.88 7.71
C PHE A 78 3.15 -6.75 8.87
N ASP A 79 3.93 -6.86 9.96
CA ASP A 79 3.55 -7.60 11.16
C ASP A 79 2.27 -7.06 11.83
N GLN A 80 2.02 -5.76 11.69
CA GLN A 80 0.86 -5.07 12.27
C GLN A 80 -0.43 -5.24 11.46
N ILE A 81 -0.37 -5.89 10.29
CA ILE A 81 -1.56 -6.14 9.47
C ILE A 81 -2.38 -7.25 10.16
N PRO A 82 -3.68 -7.03 10.46
CA PRO A 82 -4.46 -8.03 11.17
C PRO A 82 -4.64 -9.31 10.34
N ASP A 83 -4.43 -10.48 10.95
CA ASP A 83 -4.78 -11.78 10.34
C ASP A 83 -6.30 -12.00 10.38
N SER A 84 -7.01 -11.31 9.49
CA SER A 84 -8.43 -11.52 9.26
C SER A 84 -8.70 -11.68 7.77
N PRO A 85 -9.77 -12.39 7.35
CA PRO A 85 -10.09 -12.62 5.94
C PRO A 85 -10.10 -11.34 5.08
N LYS A 86 -10.42 -10.19 5.68
CA LYS A 86 -10.44 -8.89 5.02
C LYS A 86 -9.07 -8.47 4.46
N PHE A 87 -7.98 -8.81 5.14
CA PHE A 87 -6.63 -8.34 4.82
C PHE A 87 -5.77 -9.39 4.09
N LYS A 88 -6.32 -10.59 3.85
CA LYS A 88 -5.59 -11.68 3.18
C LYS A 88 -5.29 -11.38 1.71
N ASN A 89 -6.16 -10.60 1.08
CA ASN A 89 -6.00 -10.19 -0.29
C ASN A 89 -5.76 -8.68 -0.37
N ASP A 90 -4.94 -8.28 -1.33
CA ASP A 90 -4.77 -6.89 -1.71
C ASP A 90 -6.03 -6.37 -2.45
N PRO A 91 -6.10 -5.06 -2.74
CA PRO A 91 -7.20 -4.44 -3.48
C PRO A 91 -7.45 -5.05 -4.88
N THR A 92 -6.50 -5.84 -5.37
CA THR A 92 -6.53 -6.48 -6.69
C THR A 92 -7.06 -7.92 -6.63
N GLY A 93 -7.35 -8.43 -5.43
CA GLY A 93 -7.76 -9.81 -5.17
C GLY A 93 -6.60 -10.82 -5.17
N ASN A 94 -5.35 -10.35 -5.14
CA ASN A 94 -4.16 -11.18 -4.98
C ASN A 94 -3.80 -11.38 -3.53
N PRO A 95 -3.05 -12.45 -3.18
CA PRO A 95 -2.48 -12.57 -1.84
C PRO A 95 -1.70 -11.30 -1.47
N GLN A 96 -2.02 -10.75 -0.31
CA GLN A 96 -1.37 -9.56 0.22
C GLN A 96 0.14 -9.77 0.40
N ILE A 97 0.91 -8.71 0.12
CA ILE A 97 2.38 -8.70 0.27
C ILE A 97 2.73 -8.79 1.75
N GLN A 98 3.60 -9.73 2.11
CA GLN A 98 3.89 -10.06 3.51
C GLN A 98 5.15 -9.39 4.07
N ASP A 99 6.02 -8.82 3.23
CA ASP A 99 7.25 -8.16 3.67
C ASP A 99 7.71 -7.08 2.68
N TYR A 100 8.63 -6.24 3.14
CA TYR A 100 9.13 -5.12 2.35
C TYR A 100 10.00 -5.58 1.16
N GLN A 101 10.64 -6.74 1.24
CA GLN A 101 11.44 -7.26 0.13
C GLN A 101 10.56 -7.64 -1.06
N HIS A 102 9.41 -8.26 -0.81
CA HIS A 102 8.39 -8.54 -1.82
C HIS A 102 7.79 -7.24 -2.37
N MET A 103 7.53 -6.25 -1.51
CA MET A 103 7.11 -4.91 -1.95
C MET A 103 8.14 -4.28 -2.90
N LEU A 104 9.43 -4.31 -2.56
CA LEU A 104 10.51 -3.79 -3.42
C LEU A 104 10.58 -4.52 -4.76
N LYS A 105 10.40 -5.85 -4.78
CA LYS A 105 10.35 -6.62 -6.03
C LYS A 105 9.16 -6.22 -6.91
N LEU A 106 7.99 -5.97 -6.31
CA LEU A 106 6.82 -5.52 -7.06
C LEU A 106 7.03 -4.12 -7.65
N ILE A 107 7.60 -3.20 -6.87
CA ILE A 107 8.00 -1.87 -7.35
C ILE A 107 8.97 -2.02 -8.53
N ASN A 108 10.01 -2.85 -8.39
CA ASN A 108 11.00 -3.10 -9.44
C ASN A 108 10.37 -3.54 -10.77
N GLN A 109 9.41 -4.45 -10.71
CA GLN A 109 8.70 -4.91 -11.90
C GLN A 109 7.80 -3.82 -12.50
N THR A 110 7.11 -3.07 -11.64
CA THR A 110 6.21 -1.98 -12.04
C THR A 110 6.95 -0.89 -12.82
N LEU A 111 8.17 -0.54 -12.41
CA LEU A 111 8.98 0.47 -13.09
C LEU A 111 9.34 0.12 -14.54
N THR A 112 9.13 -1.13 -14.96
CA THR A 112 9.41 -1.61 -16.32
C THR A 112 8.16 -2.01 -17.10
N ALA A 113 6.97 -1.80 -16.52
CA ALA A 113 5.69 -2.18 -17.11
C ALA A 113 4.77 -0.96 -17.20
N ALA A 114 4.12 -0.81 -18.36
CA ALA A 114 3.07 0.20 -18.50
C ALA A 114 1.78 -0.39 -17.91
N PRO A 115 1.00 0.38 -17.13
CA PRO A 115 -0.29 -0.09 -16.65
C PRO A 115 -1.23 -0.29 -17.84
N GLU A 116 -1.80 -1.49 -17.95
CA GLU A 116 -2.83 -1.79 -18.94
C GLU A 116 -4.12 -1.01 -18.62
N PHE A 117 -4.83 -0.57 -19.66
CA PHE A 117 -6.12 0.09 -19.47
C PHE A 117 -7.09 -0.85 -18.78
N ASN A 118 -7.73 -0.36 -17.71
CA ASN A 118 -8.78 -1.08 -17.02
C ASN A 118 -9.99 -0.14 -16.83
N GLN A 119 -11.17 -0.60 -17.25
CA GLN A 119 -12.44 0.13 -17.15
C GLN A 119 -12.86 0.42 -15.71
N THR A 120 -12.23 -0.23 -14.75
CA THR A 120 -12.51 -0.09 -13.33
C THR A 120 -11.90 1.20 -12.74
N GLY A 121 -10.96 1.88 -13.42
CA GLY A 121 -10.44 3.18 -12.97
C GLY A 121 -9.22 3.12 -12.04
N LEU A 122 -8.66 1.93 -11.82
CA LEU A 122 -7.42 1.73 -11.06
C LEU A 122 -6.18 1.94 -11.95
N VAL A 123 -6.02 3.16 -12.45
CA VAL A 123 -4.81 3.57 -13.21
C VAL A 123 -3.78 4.13 -12.23
N GLY A 124 -2.61 3.50 -12.11
CA GLY A 124 -1.56 3.80 -11.09
C GLY A 124 -1.34 2.70 -10.02
N PHE A 125 -2.04 1.58 -10.20
CA PHE A 125 -2.34 0.55 -9.21
C PHE A 125 -1.19 -0.26 -8.58
N PRO A 126 -0.08 -0.63 -9.26
CA PRO A 126 0.77 -1.68 -8.71
C PRO A 126 1.57 -1.26 -7.47
N ILE A 127 2.06 -0.02 -7.41
CA ILE A 127 2.76 0.49 -6.23
C ILE A 127 1.78 0.67 -5.08
N ASN A 128 0.61 1.28 -5.34
CA ASN A 128 -0.42 1.48 -4.32
C ASN A 128 -0.95 0.16 -3.77
N ALA A 129 -1.20 -0.84 -4.62
CA ALA A 129 -1.60 -2.18 -4.18
C ALA A 129 -0.54 -2.84 -3.26
N ALA A 130 0.75 -2.54 -3.49
CA ALA A 130 1.83 -3.03 -2.66
C ALA A 130 1.80 -2.46 -1.23
N ILE A 131 1.32 -1.23 -1.08
CA ILE A 131 1.43 -0.45 0.15
C ILE A 131 0.09 -0.18 0.84
N ASP A 132 -1.05 -0.48 0.21
CA ASP A 132 -2.40 -0.13 0.69
C ASP A 132 -2.65 -0.57 2.14
N TRP A 133 -2.40 -1.85 2.43
CA TRP A 133 -2.54 -2.39 3.78
C TRP A 133 -1.44 -1.95 4.76
N PRO A 134 -0.13 -2.14 4.46
CA PRO A 134 0.91 -1.79 5.42
C PRO A 134 0.94 -0.29 5.72
N MET A 135 0.59 0.58 4.77
CA MET A 135 0.54 2.04 4.99
C MET A 135 -0.45 2.44 6.10
N GLY A 136 -1.58 1.73 6.21
CA GLY A 136 -2.60 2.01 7.22
C GLY A 136 -2.25 1.55 8.64
N THR A 137 -1.13 0.86 8.83
CA THR A 137 -0.66 0.44 10.16
C THR A 137 0.02 1.59 10.91
N PRO A 138 0.13 1.53 12.26
CA PRO A 138 0.90 2.51 13.01
C PRO A 138 2.34 2.69 12.51
N ALA A 139 3.06 1.58 12.26
CA ALA A 139 4.43 1.63 11.74
C ALA A 139 4.47 2.15 10.30
N GLY A 140 3.53 1.75 9.45
CA GLY A 140 3.41 2.26 8.09
C GLY A 140 3.17 3.77 8.07
N THR A 141 2.23 4.25 8.89
CA THR A 141 1.94 5.69 9.02
C THR A 141 3.22 6.47 9.36
N SER A 142 4.00 6.00 10.33
CA SER A 142 5.28 6.63 10.69
C SER A 142 6.31 6.56 9.56
N ALA A 143 6.43 5.42 8.87
CA ALA A 143 7.35 5.24 7.76
C ALA A 143 7.03 6.17 6.58
N PHE A 144 5.77 6.29 6.19
CA PHE A 144 5.33 7.12 5.06
C PHE A 144 5.25 8.62 5.39
N LEU A 145 5.31 8.99 6.67
CA LEU A 145 5.53 10.39 7.08
C LEU A 145 7.02 10.78 7.12
N ASN A 146 7.94 9.81 7.06
CA ASN A 146 9.37 10.08 7.09
C ASN A 146 9.83 10.79 5.80
N GLU A 147 10.56 11.90 5.95
CA GLU A 147 11.03 12.72 4.82
C GLU A 147 11.96 11.94 3.88
N LYS A 148 12.87 11.10 4.41
CA LYS A 148 13.80 10.31 3.60
C LYS A 148 13.04 9.32 2.71
N VAL A 149 12.00 8.68 3.27
CA VAL A 149 11.13 7.75 2.54
C VAL A 149 10.40 8.49 1.41
N ASN A 150 9.81 9.65 1.70
CA ASN A 150 9.11 10.45 0.70
C ASN A 150 10.04 10.94 -0.43
N LEU A 151 11.25 11.37 -0.11
CA LEU A 151 12.26 11.73 -1.11
C LEU A 151 12.62 10.54 -2.01
N GLN A 152 12.79 9.34 -1.44
CA GLN A 152 13.09 8.15 -2.22
C GLN A 152 11.91 7.71 -3.09
N LEU A 153 10.68 7.74 -2.56
CA LEU A 153 9.47 7.45 -3.32
C LEU A 153 9.30 8.42 -4.49
N LYS A 154 9.64 9.71 -4.31
CA LYS A 154 9.67 10.67 -5.41
C LYS A 154 10.63 10.23 -6.51
N LYS A 155 11.87 9.82 -6.17
CA LYS A 155 12.85 9.33 -7.17
C LYS A 155 12.33 8.12 -7.93
N ILE A 156 11.67 7.18 -7.24
CA ILE A 156 11.05 5.99 -7.84
C ILE A 156 9.97 6.42 -8.85
N LEU A 157 9.07 7.32 -8.46
CA LEU A 157 7.99 7.81 -9.32
C LEU A 157 8.51 8.61 -10.51
N ASP A 158 9.56 9.43 -10.31
CA ASP A 158 10.23 10.15 -11.39
C ASP A 158 10.81 9.17 -12.43
N GLN A 159 11.47 8.08 -11.99
CA GLN A 159 11.97 7.05 -12.90
C GLN A 159 10.81 6.37 -13.66
N TRP A 160 9.70 6.09 -12.99
CA TRP A 160 8.54 5.51 -13.66
C TRP A 160 7.97 6.47 -14.71
N ALA A 161 7.89 7.76 -14.42
CA ALA A 161 7.41 8.78 -15.35
C ALA A 161 8.29 8.85 -16.62
N VAL A 162 9.61 8.68 -16.49
CA VAL A 162 10.52 8.58 -17.64
C VAL A 162 10.17 7.38 -18.51
N PHE A 163 9.98 6.19 -17.91
CA PHE A 163 9.56 5.00 -18.64
C PHE A 163 8.20 5.20 -19.31
N LEU A 164 7.21 5.72 -18.59
CA LEU A 164 5.87 5.95 -19.13
C LEU A 164 5.85 6.94 -20.29
N SER A 165 6.82 7.86 -20.36
CA SER A 165 6.98 8.82 -21.46
C SER A 165 7.71 8.25 -22.69
N SER A 166 8.21 7.01 -22.62
CA SER A 166 9.03 6.40 -23.68
C SER A 166 8.18 5.76 -24.78
N LYS A 167 8.82 5.31 -25.87
CA LYS A 167 8.09 4.63 -26.96
C LYS A 167 7.64 3.24 -26.55
N GLU A 168 8.41 2.59 -25.67
CA GLU A 168 8.26 1.24 -25.16
C GLU A 168 7.02 1.10 -24.26
N SER A 169 6.63 2.15 -23.54
CA SER A 169 5.41 2.14 -22.72
C SER A 169 4.12 2.09 -23.53
N ARG A 170 4.15 2.47 -24.81
CA ARG A 170 2.95 2.61 -25.66
C ARG A 170 2.35 1.28 -26.14
N HIS A 171 2.94 0.13 -25.79
CA HIS A 171 2.40 -1.18 -26.15
C HIS A 171 1.00 -1.45 -25.58
N VAL A 172 0.56 -0.65 -24.60
CA VAL A 172 -0.80 -0.69 -24.02
C VAL A 172 -1.78 0.29 -24.67
N LEU A 173 -1.33 1.14 -25.60
CA LEU A 173 -2.15 2.12 -26.32
C LEU A 173 -2.51 1.55 -27.69
N ASN A 174 -3.81 1.29 -27.93
CA ASN A 174 -4.34 0.85 -29.23
C ASN A 174 -4.58 2.03 -30.17
#